data_AF-A0A9X0BZN1-F1
#
_entry.id   AF-A0A9X0BZN1-F1
#
_cell.length_a   1.000
_cell.length_b   1.000
_cell.length_c   1.000
_cell.angle_alpha   90.00
_cell.angle_beta   90.00
_cell.angle_gamma   90.00
#
_symmetry.space_group_name_H-M   'P 1'
#
loop_
_entity.id
_entity.type
_entity.pdbx_description
1 polymer ?
#
loop_
_entity_poly.entity_id
_entity_poly.type
_entity_poly.pdbx_seq_one_letter_code
_entity_poly.pdbx_strand_id
1 'polypeptide(L)' 'MPESTDCLQPPLTPAQRSIVKSYGGWSMFLRSFGLKPWNDEDAEEGLRILKALLEDDDDDGDDE' A
#
# COMPACT_ATOMS: atom_id res chain seq x y z
N MET A 1 -14.52 -2.76 -9.19
CA MET A 1 -14.14 -1.61 -10.03
C MET A 1 -12.89 -1.04 -9.39
N PRO A 2 -11.75 -0.86 -10.09
CA PRO A 2 -10.68 -0.05 -9.53
C PRO A 2 -11.26 1.35 -9.24
N GLU A 3 -11.14 1.83 -8.00
CA GLU A 3 -11.56 3.20 -7.68
C GLU A 3 -10.76 4.19 -8.54
N SER A 4 -11.38 5.27 -9.01
CA SER A 4 -10.75 6.24 -9.92
C SER A 4 -9.45 6.87 -9.36
N THR A 5 -9.25 6.78 -8.04
CA THR A 5 -8.06 7.23 -7.33
C THR A 5 -6.90 6.23 -7.35
N ASP A 6 -7.09 5.01 -7.85
CA ASP A 6 -6.01 4.02 -8.04
C ASP A 6 -5.04 4.47 -9.15
N CYS A 7 -5.48 5.38 -10.02
CA CYS A 7 -4.64 6.09 -10.97
C CYS A 7 -3.58 6.99 -10.31
N LEU A 8 -3.76 7.33 -9.03
CA LEU A 8 -2.81 8.12 -8.23
C LEU A 8 -1.78 7.24 -7.50
N GLN A 9 -1.80 5.93 -7.74
CA GLN A 9 -0.81 5.00 -7.23
C GLN A 9 0.60 5.42 -7.69
N PRO A 10 1.55 5.65 -6.76
CA PRO A 10 2.95 5.87 -7.12
C PRO A 10 3.55 4.61 -7.76
N PRO A 11 4.72 4.67 -8.42
CA PRO A 11 5.37 3.47 -8.93
C PRO A 11 5.70 2.50 -7.78
N LEU A 12 4.85 1.48 -7.60
CA LEU A 12 5.01 0.43 -6.60
C LEU A 12 5.82 -0.74 -7.19
N THR A 13 6.65 -1.34 -6.35
CA THR A 13 7.28 -2.63 -6.67
C THR A 13 6.23 -3.75 -6.73
N PRO A 14 6.53 -4.90 -7.36
CA PRO A 14 5.59 -6.03 -7.43
C PRO A 14 5.11 -6.51 -6.06
N ALA A 15 5.99 -6.52 -5.05
CA ALA A 15 5.67 -6.97 -3.70
C ALA A 15 4.71 -5.98 -3.00
N GLN A 16 5.03 -4.68 -3.05
CA GLN A 16 4.14 -3.62 -2.57
C GLN A 16 2.77 -3.66 -3.26
N ARG A 17 2.74 -3.91 -4.57
CA ARG A 17 1.49 -4.07 -5.33
C ARG A 17 0.66 -5.26 -4.83
N SER A 18 1.30 -6.35 -4.43
CA SER A 18 0.61 -7.53 -3.88
C SER A 18 -0.15 -7.18 -2.60
N ILE A 19 0.52 -6.48 -1.67
CA ILE A 19 -0.08 -6.04 -0.41
C ILE A 19 -1.29 -5.14 -0.69
N VAL A 20 -1.13 -4.03 -1.43
CA VAL A 20 -2.26 -3.12 -1.71
C VAL A 20 -3.40 -3.82 -2.45
N LYS A 21 -3.09 -4.81 -3.30
CA LYS A 21 -4.10 -5.61 -3.99
C LYS A 21 -4.92 -6.47 -3.02
N SER A 22 -4.32 -7.00 -1.96
CA SER A 22 -5.07 -7.68 -0.88
C SER A 22 -6.06 -6.75 -0.16
N TYR A 23 -5.74 -5.45 -0.05
CA TYR A 23 -6.66 -4.45 0.48
C TYR A 23 -7.74 -3.99 -0.52
N GLY A 24 -7.67 -4.40 -1.79
CA GLY A 24 -8.60 -3.98 -2.84
C GLY A 24 -8.10 -2.83 -3.73
N GLY A 25 -6.81 -2.48 -3.64
CA GLY A 25 -6.15 -1.43 -4.42
C GLY A 25 -5.49 -0.38 -3.53
N TRP A 26 -4.71 0.53 -4.14
CA TRP A 26 -4.04 1.64 -3.47
C TRP A 26 -5.03 2.53 -2.70
N SER A 27 -6.17 2.82 -3.33
CA SER A 27 -7.18 3.71 -2.73
C SER A 27 -7.81 3.10 -1.47
N MET A 28 -8.13 1.81 -1.54
CA MET A 28 -8.77 1.07 -0.44
C MET A 28 -7.77 0.83 0.69
N PHE A 29 -6.50 0.58 0.34
CA PHE A 29 -5.38 0.53 1.28
C PHE A 29 -5.29 1.84 2.08
N LEU A 30 -5.09 2.98 1.42
CA LEU A 30 -4.99 4.27 2.10
C LEU A 30 -6.22 4.56 2.97
N ARG A 31 -7.41 4.29 2.44
CA ARG A 31 -8.67 4.49 3.16
C ARG A 31 -8.79 3.62 4.41
N SER A 32 -8.18 2.43 4.42
CA SER A 32 -8.14 1.55 5.60
C SER A 32 -7.32 2.16 6.74
N PHE A 33 -6.36 3.02 6.43
CA PHE A 33 -5.56 3.80 7.39
C PHE A 33 -6.08 5.23 7.61
N GLY A 34 -7.24 5.59 7.03
CA GLY A 34 -7.79 6.94 7.12
C GLY A 34 -7.06 7.99 6.27
N LEU A 35 -6.19 7.54 5.35
CA LEU A 35 -5.38 8.37 4.48
C LEU A 35 -6.11 8.68 3.17
N LYS A 36 -5.82 9.84 2.56
CA LYS A 36 -6.47 10.30 1.33
C LYS A 36 -5.55 10.14 0.11
N PRO A 37 -5.95 9.39 -0.93
CA PRO A 37 -5.11 9.18 -2.12
C PRO A 37 -4.81 10.45 -2.93
N TRP A 38 -5.61 11.51 -2.77
CA TRP A 38 -5.42 12.79 -3.47
C TRP A 38 -4.61 13.81 -2.66
N ASN A 39 -4.18 13.47 -1.44
CA ASN A 39 -3.32 14.32 -0.63
C ASN A 39 -1.90 13.73 -0.68
N ASP A 40 -0.94 14.49 -1.19
CA ASP A 40 0.43 13.99 -1.38
C ASP A 40 1.06 13.54 -0.06
N GLU A 41 0.85 14.27 1.04
CA GLU A 41 1.36 13.91 2.37
C GLU A 41 0.80 12.56 2.87
N ASP A 42 -0.49 12.31 2.63
CA ASP A 42 -1.15 11.05 3.01
C ASP A 42 -0.70 9.90 2.10
N ALA A 43 -0.45 10.17 0.81
CA ALA A 43 0.08 9.18 -0.13
C ALA A 43 1.51 8.76 0.24
N GLU A 44 2.35 9.70 0.66
CA GLU A 44 3.70 9.44 1.17
C GLU A 44 3.66 8.65 2.49
N GLU A 45 2.74 8.99 3.39
CA GLU A 45 2.54 8.22 4.63
C GLU A 45 2.10 6.79 4.34
N GLY A 46 1.15 6.60 3.42
CA GLY A 46 0.73 5.28 2.99
C GLY A 46 1.86 4.47 2.37
N LEU A 47 2.75 5.11 1.62
CA LEU A 47 3.93 4.44 1.06
C LEU A 47 4.91 4.01 2.17
N ARG A 48 5.05 4.80 3.25
CA ARG A 48 5.85 4.42 4.42
C ARG A 48 5.24 3.22 5.16
N ILE A 49 3.94 3.23 5.38
CA ILE A 49 3.22 2.08 5.98
C ILE A 49 3.37 0.84 5.10
N LEU A 50 3.23 1.00 3.78
CA LEU A 50 3.36 -0.11 2.83
C LEU A 50 4.77 -0.72 2.81
N LYS A 51 5.82 0.11 2.98
CA LYS A 51 7.19 -0.38 3.13
C LYS A 51 7.35 -1.17 4.43
N ALA A 52 6.87 -0.63 5.55
CA ALA A 52 6.93 -1.31 6.84
C ALA A 52 6.17 -2.66 6.83
N LEU A 53 5.00 -2.71 6.20
CA LEU A 53 4.23 -3.95 6.02
C LEU A 53 4.96 -4.97 5.14
N LEU A 54 5.71 -4.51 4.14
CA LEU A 54 6.49 -5.40 3.30
C LEU A 54 7.70 -5.98 4.05
N GLU A 55 8.36 -5.17 4.88
CA GLU A 55 9.45 -5.61 5.75
C GLU A 55 8.97 -6.63 6.80
N ASP A 56 7.73 -6.52 7.27
CA ASP A 56 7.10 -7.48 8.21
C ASP A 56 6.65 -8.78 7.51
N ASP A 57 6.15 -8.70 6.28
CA ASP A 57 5.70 -9.86 5.49
C ASP A 57 6.87 -10.71 4.94
N ASP A 58 8.05 -10.12 4.74
CA ASP A 58 9.28 -10.82 4.29
C ASP A 58 9.98 -11.61 5.41
N ASP A 59 9.61 -11.39 6.68
CA ASP A 59 10.22 -12.03 7.87
C ASP A 59 9.56 -13.38 8.26
N ASP A 60 8.50 -13.83 7.57
CA ASP A 60 7.85 -15.15 7.80
C ASP A 60 8.66 -16.35 7.23
N GLY A 61 10.00 -16.26 7.22
CA GLY A 61 10.88 -17.17 6.48
C GLY A 61 12.16 -17.64 7.16
N ASP A 62 12.46 -17.25 8.40
CA ASP A 62 13.68 -17.71 9.10
C ASP A 62 13.42 -17.96 10.61
N ASP A 63 12.68 -19.04 10.91
CA ASP A 63 12.78 -19.76 12.20
C ASP A 63 12.84 -21.27 11.90
N GLU A 64 14.09 -21.76 11.88
CA GLU A 64 14.68 -23.12 11.96
C GLU A 64 13.83 -24.41 11.76
#